data_AF-A0AAW0SEE6-F1
#
_entry.id   AF-A0AAW0SEE6-F1
#
_cell.length_a   1.000
_cell.length_b   1.000
_cell.length_c   1.000
_cell.angle_alpha   90.00
_cell.angle_beta   90.00
_cell.angle_gamma   90.00
#
_symmetry.space_group_name_H-M   'P 1'
#
loop_
_entity.id
_entity.type
_entity.pdbx_description
1 polymer ?
#
loop_
_entity_poly.entity_id
_entity_poly.type
_entity_poly.pdbx_seq_one_letter_code
_entity_poly.pdbx_strand_id
1 'polypeptide(L)'
;SMHGEKIESARATLLLFLKSLPLGCLFNIVSFGSSFSVLFKKGSRVYSEATLREACQLQAAMKADMGGTEILAPLKDIYDKPPIPGYS
;
A
#
# COMPACT_ATOMS: atom_id res chain seq x y z
N SER A 1 18.65 -2.55 0.92
CA SER A 1 17.75 -3.70 1.19
C SER A 1 16.93 -3.43 2.44
N MET A 2 15.66 -3.82 2.45
CA MET A 2 14.67 -3.55 3.52
C MET A 2 14.70 -4.57 4.68
N HIS A 3 15.62 -5.54 4.67
CA HIS A 3 15.69 -6.58 5.69
C HIS A 3 15.95 -6.04 7.11
N GLY A 4 15.57 -6.83 8.11
CA GLY A 4 15.81 -6.55 9.53
C GLY A 4 14.93 -5.41 10.05
N GLU A 5 15.51 -4.52 10.84
CA GLU A 5 14.78 -3.43 11.52
C GLU A 5 14.05 -2.48 10.55
N LYS A 6 14.49 -2.38 9.29
CA LYS A 6 13.89 -1.49 8.30
C LYS A 6 12.48 -1.92 7.92
N ILE A 7 12.23 -3.21 7.65
CA ILE A 7 10.88 -3.70 7.35
C ILE A 7 9.99 -3.63 8.58
N GLU A 8 10.53 -3.91 9.77
CA GLU A 8 9.80 -3.80 11.03
C GLU A 8 9.37 -2.36 11.31
N SER A 9 10.27 -1.40 11.11
CA SER A 9 9.98 0.02 11.25
C SER A 9 8.94 0.48 10.22
N ALA A 10 9.11 0.11 8.95
CA ALA A 10 8.15 0.45 7.90
C ALA A 10 6.76 -0.13 8.19
N ARG A 11 6.69 -1.36 8.70
CA ARG A 11 5.46 -2.02 9.12
C ARG A 11 4.78 -1.28 10.28
N ALA A 12 5.54 -0.87 11.30
CA ALA A 12 5.01 -0.09 12.42
C ALA A 12 4.52 1.29 11.99
N THR A 13 5.29 1.99 11.15
CA THR A 13 4.93 3.29 10.59
C THR A 13 3.68 3.21 9.71
N LEU A 14 3.55 2.17 8.88
CA LEU A 14 2.34 1.97 8.08
C LEU A 14 1.10 1.80 8.95
N LEU A 15 1.20 1.07 10.08
CA LEU A 15 0.08 0.93 11.02
C LEU A 15 -0.34 2.28 11.62
N LEU A 16 0.64 3.14 11.95
CA LEU A 16 0.37 4.49 12.43
C LEU A 16 -0.38 5.31 11.38
N PHE A 17 0.10 5.29 10.13
CA PHE A 17 -0.56 6.01 9.03
C PHE A 17 -1.98 5.51 8.80
N LEU A 18 -2.18 4.20 8.76
CA LEU A 18 -3.50 3.62 8.59
C LEU A 18 -4.46 4.08 9.67
N LYS A 19 -4.02 4.16 10.93
CA LYS A 19 -4.85 4.64 12.05
C LYS A 19 -5.07 6.16 12.06
N SER A 20 -4.21 6.92 11.39
CA SER A 20 -4.32 8.38 11.31
C SER A 20 -5.07 8.89 10.07
N LEU A 21 -5.46 8.01 9.14
CA LEU A 21 -6.18 8.42 7.94
C LEU A 21 -7.55 9.02 8.30
N PRO A 22 -7.93 10.15 7.67
CA PRO A 22 -9.25 10.74 7.87
C PRO A 22 -10.34 9.84 7.28
N LEU A 23 -11.48 9.77 7.96
CA LEU A 23 -12.65 9.05 7.45
C LEU A 23 -13.09 9.62 6.10
N GLY A 24 -13.39 8.72 5.15
CA GLY A 24 -13.88 9.10 3.83
C GLY A 24 -12.80 9.38 2.78
N CYS A 25 -11.51 9.39 3.13
CA CYS A 25 -10.46 9.51 2.12
C CYS A 25 -10.31 8.22 1.31
N LEU A 26 -9.75 8.33 0.11
CA LEU A 26 -9.38 7.16 -0.70
C LEU A 26 -7.94 6.78 -0.41
N PHE A 27 -7.65 5.48 -0.33
CA PHE A 27 -6.28 5.00 -0.18
C PHE A 27 -6.06 3.66 -0.88
N ASN A 28 -4.80 3.32 -1.11
CA ASN A 28 -4.34 2.02 -1.57
C ASN A 28 -2.93 1.78 -1.02
N ILE A 29 -2.50 0.51 -0.96
CA ILE A 29 -1.14 0.14 -0.56
C ILE A 29 -0.51 -0.64 -1.71
N VAL A 30 0.67 -0.19 -2.13
CA VAL A 30 1.47 -0.83 -3.17
C VAL A 30 2.81 -1.21 -2.57
N SER A 31 3.14 -2.50 -2.60
CA SER A 31 4.45 -3.02 -2.19
C SER A 31 5.28 -3.30 -3.44
N PHE A 32 6.58 -2.99 -3.41
CA PHE A 32 7.45 -3.13 -4.57
C PHE A 32 8.84 -3.68 -4.23
N GLY A 33 9.42 -4.34 -5.20
CA GLY A 33 10.77 -4.89 -5.24
C GLY A 33 11.11 -5.25 -6.68
N SER A 34 11.62 -6.45 -6.96
CA SER A 34 11.68 -7.02 -8.33
C SER A 34 10.30 -7.34 -8.90
N SER A 35 9.31 -7.57 -8.04
CA SER A 35 7.89 -7.65 -8.38
C SER A 35 7.12 -6.57 -7.61
N PHE A 36 5.82 -6.42 -7.86
CA PHE A 36 4.97 -5.53 -7.06
C PHE A 36 3.61 -6.17 -6.76
N SER A 37 2.96 -5.71 -5.70
CA SER A 37 1.60 -6.10 -5.34
C SER A 37 0.78 -4.87 -4.97
N VAL A 38 -0.51 -4.92 -5.29
CA VAL A 38 -1.48 -3.84 -5.04
C VAL A 38 -2.60 -4.40 -4.19
N LEU A 39 -2.86 -3.80 -3.04
CA LEU A 39 -3.90 -4.26 -2.12
C LEU A 39 -5.29 -4.21 -2.78
N PHE A 40 -5.66 -3.07 -3.34
CA PHE A 40 -6.92 -2.88 -4.05
C PHE A 40 -6.70 -2.82 -5.56
N LYS A 41 -6.80 -3.97 -6.23
CA LYS A 41 -6.47 -4.11 -7.66
C LYS A 41 -7.27 -3.21 -8.59
N LYS A 42 -8.53 -2.90 -8.24
CA LYS A 42 -9.42 -2.05 -9.05
C LYS A 42 -9.18 -0.55 -8.87
N GLY A 43 -8.29 -0.15 -7.97
CA GLY A 43 -8.06 1.24 -7.60
C GLY A 43 -8.28 1.51 -6.11
N SER A 44 -7.99 2.74 -5.70
CA SER A 44 -8.13 3.16 -4.30
C SER A 44 -9.55 3.01 -3.79
N ARG A 45 -9.70 2.64 -2.51
CA ARG A 45 -10.99 2.46 -1.84
C ARG A 45 -11.15 3.45 -0.70
N VAL A 46 -12.41 3.73 -0.34
CA VAL A 46 -12.75 4.60 0.79
C VAL A 46 -12.25 3.98 2.09
N TYR A 47 -11.58 4.80 2.89
CA TYR A 47 -11.16 4.47 4.23
C TYR A 47 -12.38 4.24 5.13
N SER A 48 -12.57 2.96 5.46
CA SER A 48 -13.63 2.38 6.29
C SER A 48 -13.04 1.31 7.20
N GLU A 49 -13.81 0.82 8.18
CA GLU A 49 -13.35 -0.26 9.06
C GLU A 49 -12.98 -1.53 8.27
N ALA A 50 -13.76 -1.88 7.24
CA ALA A 50 -13.51 -3.05 6.41
C ALA A 50 -12.18 -2.92 5.65
N THR A 51 -11.96 -1.79 4.97
CA THR A 51 -10.71 -1.56 4.22
C THR A 51 -9.50 -1.40 5.14
N LEU A 52 -9.68 -0.84 6.34
CA LEU A 52 -8.63 -0.75 7.36
C LEU A 52 -8.23 -2.16 7.81
N ARG A 53 -9.18 -3.05 8.03
CA ARG A 53 -8.91 -4.43 8.41
C ARG A 53 -8.10 -5.18 7.36
N GLU A 54 -8.47 -5.05 6.08
CA GLU A 54 -7.71 -5.61 4.95
C GLU A 54 -6.27 -5.05 4.90
N ALA A 55 -6.13 -3.73 5.08
CA ALA A 55 -4.83 -3.07 5.10
C ALA A 55 -3.94 -3.50 6.28
N CYS A 56 -4.52 -3.68 7.48
CA CYS A 56 -3.82 -4.18 8.65
C CYS A 56 -3.37 -5.64 8.46
N GLN A 57 -4.15 -6.48 7.78
CA GLN A 57 -3.75 -7.84 7.45
C GLN A 57 -2.53 -7.86 6.51
N LEU A 58 -2.54 -7.02 5.47
CA LEU A 58 -1.37 -6.86 4.60
C LEU A 58 -0.16 -6.39 5.40
N GLN A 59 -0.31 -5.32 6.18
CA GLN A 59 0.75 -4.74 7.02
C GLN A 59 1.38 -5.78 7.94
N ALA A 60 0.56 -6.59 8.63
CA ALA A 60 1.06 -7.63 9.54
C ALA A 60 1.89 -8.70 8.80
N ALA A 61 1.51 -9.02 7.56
CA ALA A 61 2.15 -10.02 6.72
C ALA A 61 3.36 -9.51 5.92
N MET A 62 3.64 -8.20 5.90
CA MET A 62 4.73 -7.62 5.12
C MET A 62 6.10 -8.20 5.52
N LYS A 63 6.89 -8.54 4.51
CA LYS A 63 8.27 -9.03 4.63
C LYS A 63 9.16 -8.35 3.59
N ALA A 64 10.47 -8.42 3.80
CA ALA A 64 11.46 -7.90 2.86
C ALA A 64 11.81 -8.92 1.76
N ASP A 65 10.82 -9.64 1.22
CA ASP A 65 10.98 -10.80 0.34
C ASP A 65 10.74 -10.51 -1.15
N MET A 66 10.56 -9.24 -1.53
CA MET A 66 10.26 -8.85 -2.90
C MET A 66 11.50 -8.70 -3.81
N GLY A 67 12.70 -9.03 -3.33
CA GLY A 67 13.93 -8.99 -4.11
C GLY A 67 14.54 -7.60 -4.24
N GLY A 68 14.80 -7.16 -5.48
CA GLY A 68 15.46 -5.90 -5.84
C GLY A 68 14.60 -4.65 -5.60
N THR A 69 14.80 -3.60 -6.41
CA THR A 69 14.14 -2.30 -6.23
C THR A 69 13.67 -1.74 -7.58
N GLU A 70 12.54 -2.21 -8.08
CA GLU A 70 11.98 -1.79 -9.38
C GLU A 70 10.69 -0.99 -9.19
N ILE A 71 10.82 0.33 -9.08
CA ILE A 71 9.68 1.23 -8.85
C ILE A 71 8.91 1.60 -10.13
N LEU A 72 9.50 1.42 -11.32
CA LEU A 72 8.88 1.85 -12.57
C LEU A 72 7.59 1.08 -12.89
N ALA A 73 7.60 -0.24 -12.73
CA ALA A 73 6.44 -1.10 -13.00
C ALA A 73 5.21 -0.74 -12.14
N PRO A 74 5.32 -0.62 -10.79
CA PRO A 74 4.18 -0.21 -9.98
C PRO A 74 3.70 1.21 -10.30
N LEU A 75 4.60 2.14 -10.63
CA LEU A 75 4.18 3.49 -11.02
C LEU A 75 3.36 3.49 -12.32
N LYS A 76 3.80 2.76 -13.35
CA LYS A 76 3.00 2.60 -14.59
C LYS A 76 1.63 2.02 -14.29
N ASP A 77 1.56 0.96 -13.50
CA ASP A 77 0.29 0.35 -13.09
C ASP A 77 -0.61 1.32 -12.30
N ILE A 78 -0.04 2.23 -11.49
CA ILE A 78 -0.80 3.27 -10.80
C ILE A 78 -1.37 4.30 -11.79
N TYR A 79 -0.55 4.80 -12.72
CA TYR A 79 -0.96 5.85 -13.67
C TYR A 79 -1.84 5.34 -14.81
N ASP A 80 -1.82 4.05 -15.12
CA ASP A 80 -2.70 3.44 -16.14
C ASP A 80 -4.15 3.27 -15.64
N LYS A 81 -4.42 3.42 -14.34
CA LYS A 81 -5.78 3.36 -13.80
C LYS A 81 -6.53 4.67 -14.09
N PRO A 82 -7.83 4.60 -14.44
CA PRO A 82 -8.61 5.80 -14.66
C PRO A 82 -8.71 6.63 -13.37
N PRO A 83 -8.72 7.97 -13.47
CA PRO A 83 -8.93 8.83 -12.31
C PRO A 83 -10.31 8.58 -11.70
N ILE A 84 -10.40 8.70 -10.38
CA ILE A 84 -11.67 8.55 -9.66
C ILE A 84 -12.38 9.91 -9.71
N PRO A 85 -13.58 10.03 -10.30
CA PRO A 85 -14.26 11.32 -10.43
C PRO A 85 -14.40 12.03 -9.07
N GLY A 86 -14.04 13.31 -9.03
CA GLY A 86 -14.03 14.11 -7.80
C GLY A 86 -12.77 13.98 -6.94
N TYR A 87 -11.78 13.19 -7.39
CA TYR A 87 -10.48 13.03 -6.76
C TYR A 87 -9.39 13.24 -7.82
N SER A 88 -8.34 14.00 -7.47
CA SER A 88 -7.20 14.34 -8.33
C SER A 88 -6.12 13.26 -8.32
#